data_AF-A0A267GKE8-F1
#
_entry.id   AF-A0A267GKE8-F1
#
_cell.length_a   1.000
_cell.length_b   1.000
_cell.length_c   1.000
_cell.angle_alpha   90.00
_cell.angle_beta   90.00
_cell.angle_gamma   90.00
#
_symmetry.space_group_name_H-M   'P 1'
#
loop_
_entity.id
_entity.type
_entity.pdbx_description
1 polymer ?
#
loop_
_entity_poly.entity_id
_entity_poly.type
_entity_poly.pdbx_seq_one_letter_code
_entity_poly.pdbx_strand_id
1 'polypeptide(L)'
;MCSIVDGILQAVANDLEKQKSCVDIAVKRRVAETRDSKAKLEEHLAQVLAEVKDMEVNIDKLESAIAEKEQPLKVAETRLKVRGARPNVEQCRDPAQFRLVEEVGGIQASVEALSQRLAASRDSLKGLLRRQLDLEEEIQIKANTLYIDEVQCGGLRGSIQIHSF
;
A
#
# COMPACT_ATOMS: atom_id res chain seq x y z
N MET A 1 -35.70 59.33 -16.69
CA MET A 1 -34.28 59.06 -16.37
C MET A 1 -34.12 57.97 -15.31
N CYS A 2 -34.93 57.88 -14.24
CA CYS A 2 -34.85 56.77 -13.25
C CYS A 2 -35.04 55.36 -13.84
N SER A 3 -36.01 55.14 -14.74
CA SER A 3 -36.33 53.81 -15.27
C SER A 3 -35.18 53.07 -15.99
N ILE A 4 -34.22 53.79 -16.60
CA ILE A 4 -33.07 53.14 -17.26
C ILE A 4 -32.05 52.68 -16.21
N VAL A 5 -31.83 53.49 -15.18
CA VAL A 5 -30.92 53.16 -14.07
C VAL A 5 -31.46 51.96 -13.30
N ASP A 6 -32.75 51.95 -12.98
CA ASP A 6 -33.41 50.84 -12.29
C ASP A 6 -33.33 49.55 -13.13
N GLY A 7 -33.54 49.65 -14.45
CA GLY A 7 -33.39 48.52 -15.38
C GLY A 7 -31.97 47.95 -15.43
N ILE A 8 -30.95 48.80 -15.38
CA ILE A 8 -29.53 48.36 -15.33
C ILE A 8 -29.23 47.70 -13.99
N LEU A 9 -29.68 48.29 -12.87
CA LEU A 9 -29.48 47.71 -11.53
C LEU A 9 -30.14 46.34 -11.40
N GLN A 10 -31.36 46.17 -11.92
CA GLN A 10 -32.03 44.87 -11.94
C GLN A 10 -31.29 43.85 -12.81
N ALA A 11 -30.79 44.25 -13.99
CA ALA A 11 -30.03 43.36 -14.86
C ALA A 11 -28.73 42.87 -14.18
N VAL A 12 -28.00 43.78 -13.52
CA VAL A 12 -26.79 43.45 -12.77
C VAL A 12 -27.09 42.52 -11.60
N ALA A 13 -28.14 42.78 -10.81
CA ALA A 13 -28.54 41.90 -9.71
C ALA A 13 -28.85 40.47 -10.21
N ASN A 14 -29.62 40.35 -11.29
CA ASN A 14 -29.95 39.06 -11.90
C ASN A 14 -28.70 38.32 -12.40
N ASP A 15 -27.73 39.03 -13.00
CA ASP A 15 -26.50 38.43 -13.49
C ASP A 15 -25.59 37.97 -12.34
N LEU A 16 -25.52 38.74 -11.25
CA LEU A 16 -24.81 38.34 -10.04
C LEU A 16 -25.43 37.07 -9.41
N GLU A 17 -26.76 36.96 -9.39
CA GLU A 17 -27.43 35.76 -8.88
C GLU A 17 -27.14 34.52 -9.72
N LYS A 18 -27.17 34.67 -11.05
CA LYS A 18 -26.80 33.59 -11.97
C LYS A 18 -25.36 33.15 -11.76
N GLN A 19 -24.42 34.11 -11.64
CA GLN A 19 -23.01 33.80 -11.41
C GLN A 19 -22.81 33.09 -10.06
N LYS A 20 -23.46 33.57 -8.99
CA LYS A 20 -23.43 32.93 -7.67
C LYS A 20 -23.90 31.48 -7.77
N SER A 21 -25.07 31.26 -8.36
CA SER A 21 -25.67 29.93 -8.53
C SER A 21 -24.77 28.99 -9.36
N CYS A 22 -24.22 29.47 -10.47
CA CYS A 22 -23.31 28.71 -11.31
C CYS A 22 -22.09 28.22 -10.53
N VAL A 23 -21.46 29.10 -9.76
CA VAL A 23 -20.29 28.73 -8.97
C VAL A 23 -20.66 27.86 -7.77
N ASP A 24 -21.83 28.05 -7.13
CA ASP A 24 -22.32 27.16 -6.07
C ASP A 24 -22.49 25.71 -6.57
N ILE A 25 -23.03 25.55 -7.78
CA ILE A 25 -23.16 24.24 -8.43
C ILE A 25 -21.78 23.65 -8.72
N ALA A 26 -20.85 24.45 -9.27
CA ALA A 26 -19.51 24.00 -9.58
C ALA A 26 -18.74 23.54 -8.33
N VAL A 27 -18.83 24.31 -7.22
CA VAL A 27 -18.20 23.95 -5.94
C VAL A 27 -18.79 22.66 -5.38
N LYS A 28 -20.13 22.51 -5.36
CA LYS A 28 -20.79 21.27 -4.92
C LYS A 28 -20.33 20.05 -5.73
N ARG A 29 -20.17 20.22 -7.05
CA ARG A 29 -19.66 19.16 -7.92
C ARG A 29 -18.21 18.79 -7.56
N ARG A 30 -17.33 19.77 -7.37
CA ARG A 30 -15.92 19.54 -6.99
C ARG A 30 -15.79 18.84 -5.64
N VAL A 31 -16.63 19.20 -4.67
CA VAL A 31 -16.73 18.52 -3.39
C VAL A 31 -17.13 17.06 -3.56
N ALA A 32 -18.14 16.76 -4.37
CA ALA A 32 -18.57 15.39 -4.66
C ALA A 32 -17.44 14.58 -5.32
N GLU A 33 -16.78 15.14 -6.34
CA GLU A 33 -15.63 14.51 -7.02
C GLU A 33 -14.47 14.23 -6.03
N THR A 34 -14.20 15.15 -5.11
CA THR A 34 -13.15 15.00 -4.09
C THR A 34 -13.51 13.93 -3.07
N ARG A 35 -14.77 13.86 -2.65
CA ARG A 35 -15.28 12.81 -1.75
C ARG A 35 -15.16 11.42 -2.39
N ASP A 36 -15.58 11.29 -3.65
CA ASP A 36 -15.45 10.03 -4.39
C ASP A 36 -14.00 9.62 -4.56
N SER A 37 -13.11 10.58 -4.85
CA SER A 37 -11.66 10.31 -4.92
C SER A 37 -11.11 9.85 -3.58
N LYS A 38 -11.52 10.48 -2.46
CA LYS A 38 -11.08 10.07 -1.12
C LYS A 38 -11.56 8.66 -0.79
N ALA A 39 -12.83 8.34 -1.05
CA ALA A 39 -13.39 7.01 -0.79
C ALA A 39 -12.64 5.91 -1.55
N LYS A 40 -12.26 6.16 -2.82
CA LYS A 40 -11.44 5.23 -3.60
C LYS A 40 -10.03 5.04 -3.03
N LEU A 41 -9.43 6.11 -2.50
CA LEU A 41 -8.13 6.01 -1.81
C LEU A 41 -8.25 5.19 -0.52
N GLU A 42 -9.31 5.38 0.26
CA GLU A 42 -9.57 4.60 1.48
C GLU A 42 -9.81 3.11 1.16
N GLU A 43 -10.54 2.81 0.08
CA GLU A 43 -10.71 1.43 -0.41
C GLU A 43 -9.38 0.80 -0.82
N HIS A 44 -8.55 1.53 -1.57
CA HIS A 44 -7.24 1.05 -1.98
C HIS A 44 -6.30 0.85 -0.78
N LEU A 45 -6.34 1.75 0.22
CA LEU A 45 -5.59 1.58 1.46
C LEU A 45 -5.99 0.29 2.18
N ALA A 46 -7.29 -0.03 2.26
CA ALA A 46 -7.76 -1.27 2.86
C ALA A 46 -7.22 -2.51 2.13
N GLN A 47 -7.14 -2.47 0.80
CA GLN A 47 -6.53 -3.55 -0.01
C GLN A 47 -5.04 -3.69 0.28
N VAL A 48 -4.29 -2.58 0.29
CA VAL A 48 -2.85 -2.58 0.61
C VAL A 48 -2.59 -3.12 2.02
N LEU A 49 -3.41 -2.76 3.01
CA LEU A 49 -3.29 -3.29 4.37
C LEU A 49 -3.53 -4.81 4.43
N ALA A 50 -4.46 -5.33 3.64
CA ALA A 50 -4.66 -6.78 3.52
C ALA A 50 -3.44 -7.46 2.89
N GLU A 51 -2.88 -6.89 1.81
CA GLU A 51 -1.66 -7.39 1.18
C GLU A 51 -0.44 -7.37 2.12
N VAL A 52 -0.29 -6.32 2.94
CA VAL A 52 0.75 -6.23 3.97
C VAL A 52 0.64 -7.41 4.94
N LYS A 53 -0.56 -7.65 5.47
CA LYS A 53 -0.80 -8.76 6.40
C LYS A 53 -0.51 -10.13 5.77
N ASP A 54 -0.95 -10.34 4.53
CA ASP A 54 -0.70 -11.58 3.81
C ASP A 54 0.81 -11.78 3.56
N MET A 55 1.54 -10.70 3.28
CA MET A 55 2.99 -10.73 3.11
C MET A 55 3.73 -11.04 4.41
N GLU A 56 3.31 -10.48 5.55
CA GLU A 56 3.85 -10.81 6.88
C GLU A 56 3.66 -12.30 7.20
N VAL A 57 2.45 -12.84 6.98
CA VAL A 57 2.17 -14.27 7.16
C VAL A 57 3.04 -15.13 6.24
N ASN A 58 3.27 -14.69 5.00
CA ASN A 58 4.15 -15.40 4.07
C ASN A 58 5.62 -15.37 4.53
N ILE A 59 6.09 -14.26 5.09
CA ILE A 59 7.42 -14.14 5.68
C ILE A 59 7.57 -15.14 6.84
N ASP A 60 6.62 -15.19 7.77
CA ASP A 60 6.64 -16.11 8.91
C ASP A 60 6.71 -17.58 8.46
N LYS A 61 5.96 -17.93 7.41
CA LYS A 61 5.99 -19.27 6.81
C LYS A 61 7.36 -19.60 6.19
N LEU A 62 7.97 -18.64 5.50
CA LEU A 62 9.29 -18.83 4.90
C LEU A 62 10.37 -19.00 5.98
N GLU A 63 10.32 -18.20 7.04
CA GLU A 63 11.24 -18.32 8.18
C GLU A 63 11.10 -19.67 8.88
N SER A 64 9.86 -20.11 9.11
CA SER A 64 9.58 -21.44 9.68
C SER A 64 10.11 -22.57 8.79
N ALA A 65 9.88 -22.49 7.48
CA ALA A 65 10.35 -23.50 6.52
C ALA A 65 11.89 -23.58 6.43
N ILE A 66 12.58 -22.45 6.60
CA ILE A 66 14.05 -22.42 6.69
C ILE A 66 14.50 -23.12 7.98
N ALA A 67 13.92 -22.75 9.12
CA ALA A 67 14.26 -23.33 10.42
C ALA A 67 14.03 -24.85 10.47
N GLU A 68 12.94 -25.34 9.87
CA GLU A 68 12.64 -26.77 9.75
C GLU A 68 13.70 -27.54 8.95
N LYS A 69 14.37 -26.90 7.99
CA LYS A 69 15.43 -27.52 7.18
C LYS A 69 16.81 -27.47 7.84
N GLU A 70 17.06 -26.56 8.78
CA GLU A 70 18.36 -26.48 9.45
C GLU A 70 18.69 -27.74 10.27
N GLN A 71 17.70 -28.32 10.94
CA GLN A 71 17.91 -29.53 11.75
C GLN A 71 18.35 -30.74 10.91
N PRO A 72 17.61 -31.17 9.85
CA PRO A 72 18.05 -32.27 9.01
C PRO A 72 19.37 -31.96 8.29
N LEU A 73 19.62 -30.70 7.92
CA LEU A 73 20.92 -30.30 7.35
C LEU A 73 22.07 -30.56 8.33
N LYS A 74 21.97 -30.10 9.57
CA LYS A 74 23.00 -30.32 10.61
C LYS A 74 23.25 -31.80 10.85
N VAL A 75 22.20 -32.62 10.84
CA VAL A 75 22.32 -34.08 10.98
C VAL A 75 23.06 -34.69 9.80
N ALA A 76 22.69 -34.32 8.57
CA ALA A 76 23.33 -34.83 7.35
C ALA A 76 24.80 -34.39 7.25
N GLU A 77 25.11 -33.13 7.56
CA GLU A 77 26.48 -32.60 7.62
C GLU A 77 27.33 -33.30 8.69
N THR A 78 26.75 -33.53 9.88
CA THR A 78 27.43 -34.27 10.96
C THR A 78 27.75 -35.69 10.51
N ARG A 79 26.78 -36.40 9.90
CA ARG A 79 27.01 -37.74 9.35
C ARG A 79 28.11 -37.73 8.29
N LEU A 80 28.11 -36.73 7.41
CA LEU A 80 29.08 -36.60 6.33
C LEU A 80 30.49 -36.37 6.89
N LYS A 81 30.62 -35.51 7.91
CA LYS A 81 31.86 -35.26 8.63
C LYS A 81 32.40 -36.52 9.32
N VAL A 82 31.54 -37.27 10.01
CA VAL A 82 31.91 -38.53 10.67
C VAL A 82 32.41 -39.56 9.65
N ARG A 83 31.74 -39.69 8.50
CA ARG A 83 32.19 -40.60 7.42
C ARG A 83 33.51 -40.15 6.81
N GLY A 84 33.71 -38.85 6.65
CA GLY A 84 34.95 -38.26 6.13
C GLY A 84 36.15 -38.39 7.07
N ALA A 85 35.93 -38.68 8.35
CA ALA A 85 36.97 -38.85 9.36
C ALA A 85 37.41 -40.32 9.57
N ARG A 86 36.86 -41.27 8.81
CA ARG A 86 37.21 -42.69 8.93
C ARG A 86 38.66 -42.94 8.50
N PRO A 87 39.45 -43.73 9.25
CA PRO A 87 40.86 -43.92 8.95
C PRO A 87 41.10 -44.93 7.80
N ASN A 88 42.21 -44.74 7.09
CA ASN A 88 42.79 -45.71 6.15
C ASN A 88 41.78 -46.25 5.12
N VAL A 89 41.60 -47.56 5.08
CA VAL A 89 40.78 -48.30 4.12
C VAL A 89 39.28 -48.23 4.42
N GLU A 90 38.87 -47.68 5.56
CA GLU A 90 37.45 -47.50 5.92
C GLU A 90 36.83 -46.24 5.28
N GLN A 91 37.66 -45.37 4.70
CA GLN A 91 37.23 -44.21 3.92
C GLN A 91 36.76 -44.63 2.52
N CYS A 92 35.73 -45.47 2.48
CA CYS A 92 35.14 -45.95 1.24
C CYS A 92 34.19 -44.91 0.63
N ARG A 93 34.37 -44.59 -0.65
CA ARG A 93 33.39 -43.85 -1.47
C ARG A 93 32.28 -44.79 -1.93
N ASP A 94 31.46 -45.24 -0.98
CA ASP A 94 30.36 -46.15 -1.23
C ASP A 94 29.07 -45.41 -1.68
N PRO A 95 28.02 -46.11 -2.13
CA PRO A 95 26.77 -45.49 -2.53
C PRO A 95 26.12 -44.61 -1.44
N ALA A 96 26.30 -44.97 -0.17
CA ALA A 96 25.78 -44.19 0.95
C ALA A 96 26.51 -42.84 1.12
N GLN A 97 27.82 -42.79 0.88
CA GLN A 97 28.59 -41.54 0.86
C GLN A 97 28.08 -40.59 -0.24
N PHE A 98 27.85 -41.10 -1.45
CA PHE A 98 27.35 -40.28 -2.55
C PHE A 98 25.95 -39.72 -2.28
N ARG A 99 25.02 -40.57 -1.83
CA ARG A 99 23.65 -40.13 -1.48
C ARG A 99 23.64 -39.08 -0.36
N LEU A 100 24.53 -39.19 0.62
CA LEU A 100 24.61 -38.22 1.71
C LEU A 100 25.15 -36.87 1.22
N VAL A 101 26.11 -36.86 0.28
CA VAL A 101 26.59 -35.62 -0.36
C VAL A 101 25.46 -34.97 -1.17
N GLU A 102 24.71 -35.76 -1.94
CA GLU A 102 23.53 -35.29 -2.69
C GLU A 102 22.45 -34.73 -1.76
N GLU A 103 22.16 -35.41 -0.64
CA GLU A 103 21.20 -34.96 0.37
C GLU A 103 21.60 -33.61 0.97
N VAL A 104 22.86 -33.47 1.43
CA VAL A 104 23.38 -32.20 1.96
C VAL A 104 23.25 -31.08 0.92
N GLY A 105 23.71 -31.32 -0.31
CA GLY A 105 23.62 -30.34 -1.39
C GLY A 105 22.17 -29.96 -1.74
N GLY A 106 21.26 -30.94 -1.76
CA GLY A 106 19.85 -30.71 -2.02
C GLY A 106 19.16 -29.89 -0.92
N ILE A 107 19.47 -30.17 0.35
CA ILE A 107 18.93 -29.39 1.47
C ILE A 107 19.51 -27.96 1.46
N GLN A 108 20.82 -27.79 1.22
CA GLN A 108 21.46 -26.48 1.11
C GLN A 108 20.84 -25.64 -0.02
N ALA A 109 20.70 -26.21 -1.22
CA ALA A 109 20.04 -25.53 -2.34
C ALA A 109 18.59 -25.13 -2.01
N SER A 110 17.87 -25.99 -1.28
CA SER A 110 16.51 -25.68 -0.83
C SER A 110 16.48 -24.53 0.18
N VAL A 111 17.42 -24.48 1.14
CA VAL A 111 17.54 -23.38 2.11
C VAL A 111 17.91 -22.07 1.42
N GLU A 112 18.83 -22.11 0.46
CA GLU A 112 19.22 -20.93 -0.34
C GLU A 112 18.04 -20.38 -1.14
N ALA A 113 17.28 -21.25 -1.82
CA ALA A 113 16.09 -20.84 -2.57
C ALA A 113 15.02 -20.21 -1.67
N LEU A 114 14.77 -20.77 -0.49
CA LEU A 114 13.84 -20.20 0.49
C LEU A 114 14.35 -18.86 1.02
N SER A 115 15.65 -18.72 1.27
CA SER A 115 16.26 -17.48 1.75
C SER A 115 16.19 -16.36 0.72
N GLN A 116 16.41 -16.67 -0.56
CA GLN A 116 16.21 -15.72 -1.66
C GLN A 116 14.76 -15.25 -1.74
N ARG A 117 13.80 -16.18 -1.59
CA ARG A 117 12.38 -15.84 -1.59
C ARG A 117 11.99 -14.98 -0.38
N LEU A 118 12.54 -15.28 0.79
CA LEU A 118 12.35 -14.48 2.01
C LEU A 118 12.86 -13.05 1.82
N ALA A 119 14.05 -12.88 1.22
CA ALA A 119 14.58 -11.56 0.91
C ALA A 119 13.66 -10.77 -0.04
N ALA A 120 13.21 -11.41 -1.13
CA ALA A 120 12.28 -10.80 -2.07
C ALA A 120 10.93 -10.44 -1.44
N SER A 121 10.40 -11.28 -0.54
CA SER A 121 9.17 -11.00 0.21
C SER A 121 9.33 -9.82 1.18
N ARG A 122 10.47 -9.73 1.88
CA ARG A 122 10.78 -8.58 2.76
C ARG A 122 10.91 -7.28 1.99
N ASP A 123 11.53 -7.29 0.82
CA ASP A 123 11.62 -6.09 -0.02
C ASP A 123 10.25 -5.70 -0.60
N SER A 124 9.42 -6.68 -0.94
CA SER A 124 8.04 -6.45 -1.36
C SER A 124 7.22 -5.81 -0.23
N LEU A 125 7.38 -6.30 1.01
CA LEU A 125 6.72 -5.72 2.20
C LEU A 125 7.12 -4.26 2.41
N LYS A 126 8.41 -3.91 2.31
CA LYS A 126 8.86 -2.51 2.39
C LYS A 126 8.17 -1.64 1.34
N GLY A 127 8.02 -2.16 0.12
CA GLY A 127 7.30 -1.48 -0.95
C GLY A 127 5.83 -1.24 -0.63
N LEU A 128 5.14 -2.22 -0.03
CA LEU A 128 3.76 -2.10 0.42
C LEU A 128 3.60 -1.08 1.55
N LEU A 129 4.47 -1.11 2.56
CA LEU A 129 4.45 -0.16 3.66
C LEU A 129 4.68 1.28 3.20
N ARG A 130 5.54 1.50 2.21
CA ARG A 130 5.70 2.83 1.60
C ARG A 130 4.42 3.29 0.92
N ARG A 131 3.78 2.43 0.13
CA ARG A 131 2.51 2.74 -0.54
C ARG A 131 1.39 3.03 0.46
N GLN A 132 1.37 2.32 1.58
CA GLN A 132 0.43 2.59 2.67
C GLN A 132 0.58 4.03 3.16
N LEU A 133 1.81 4.46 3.48
CA LEU A 133 2.09 5.83 3.94
C LEU A 133 1.70 6.88 2.88
N ASP A 134 2.05 6.65 1.62
CA ASP A 134 1.70 7.55 0.51
C ASP A 134 0.16 7.70 0.39
N LEU A 135 -0.60 6.61 0.53
CA LEU A 135 -2.06 6.62 0.50
C LEU A 135 -2.67 7.34 1.71
N GLU A 136 -2.14 7.09 2.91
CA GLU A 136 -2.56 7.77 4.13
C GLU A 136 -2.37 9.29 4.02
N GLU A 137 -1.22 9.74 3.51
CA GLU A 137 -0.94 11.16 3.27
C GLU A 137 -1.94 11.77 2.27
N GLU A 138 -2.16 11.12 1.12
CA GLU A 138 -3.13 11.60 0.13
C GLU A 138 -4.56 11.67 0.68
N ILE A 139 -4.98 10.69 1.49
CA ILE A 139 -6.29 10.70 2.16
C ILE A 139 -6.39 11.90 3.10
N GLN A 140 -5.34 12.20 3.87
CA GLN A 140 -5.32 13.38 4.75
C GLN A 140 -5.40 14.68 3.95
N ILE A 141 -4.70 14.78 2.82
CA ILE A 141 -4.78 15.93 1.92
C ILE A 141 -6.21 16.11 1.42
N LYS A 142 -6.87 15.04 0.93
CA LYS A 142 -8.28 15.11 0.46
C LYS A 142 -9.23 15.46 1.60
N ALA A 143 -9.02 14.93 2.81
CA ALA A 143 -9.82 15.26 3.98
C ALA A 143 -9.73 16.76 4.32
N ASN A 144 -8.52 17.32 4.27
CA ASN A 144 -8.32 18.76 4.48
C ASN A 144 -8.94 19.61 3.37
N THR A 145 -8.80 19.19 2.10
CA THR A 145 -9.47 19.86 0.96
C THR A 145 -10.99 19.90 1.16
N LEU A 146 -11.60 18.78 1.55
CA LEU A 146 -13.04 18.71 1.83
C LEU A 146 -13.42 19.63 2.99
N TYR A 147 -12.63 19.69 4.06
CA TYR A 147 -12.90 20.59 5.17
C TYR A 147 -12.92 22.07 4.71
N ILE A 148 -11.94 22.48 3.92
CA ILE A 148 -11.88 23.84 3.38
C ILE A 148 -13.09 24.11 2.48
N ASP A 149 -13.36 23.23 1.52
CA ASP A 149 -14.41 23.46 0.52
C ASP A 149 -15.82 23.40 1.11
N GLU A 150 -16.10 22.46 2.00
CA GLU A 150 -17.43 22.26 2.57
C GLU A 150 -17.72 23.19 3.74
N VAL A 151 -16.76 23.38 4.65
CA VAL A 151 -16.98 24.15 5.88
C VAL A 151 -16.66 25.61 5.65
N GLN A 152 -15.46 25.92 5.18
CA GLN A 152 -15.02 27.32 5.08
C GLN A 152 -15.64 28.00 3.86
N CYS A 153 -15.40 27.47 2.65
CA CYS A 153 -15.93 28.02 1.42
C CYS A 153 -17.47 27.92 1.39
N GLY A 154 -18.04 26.79 1.80
CA GLY A 154 -19.49 26.61 1.91
C GLY A 154 -20.15 27.66 2.81
N GLY A 155 -19.59 27.90 4.01
CA GLY A 155 -20.07 28.93 4.93
C GLY A 155 -19.97 30.35 4.36
N LEU A 156 -18.82 30.71 3.78
CA LEU A 156 -18.62 32.02 3.16
C LEU A 156 -19.60 32.25 2.00
N ARG A 157 -19.79 31.27 1.12
CA ARG A 157 -20.70 31.39 -0.02
C ARG A 157 -22.17 31.45 0.39
N GLY A 158 -22.55 30.71 1.44
CA GLY A 158 -23.89 30.78 2.03
C GLY A 158 -24.23 32.18 2.57
N SER A 159 -23.24 32.95 3.01
CA SER A 159 -23.42 34.31 3.51
C SER A 159 -23.64 35.38 2.43
N ILE A 160 -23.39 35.07 1.15
CA ILE A 160 -23.50 36.03 0.04
C ILE A 160 -24.98 36.39 -0.19
N GLN A 161 -25.35 37.64 0.09
CA GLN A 161 -26.69 38.19 -0.10
C GLN A 161 -26.69 39.19 -1.26
N ILE A 162 -27.40 38.88 -2.34
CA ILE A 162 -27.60 39.81 -3.47
C ILE A 162 -28.96 40.46 -3.25
N HIS A 163 -28.96 41.77 -3.04
CA HIS A 163 -30.20 42.52 -2.84
C HIS A 163 -30.65 43.04 -4.20
N SER A 164 -31.90 42.77 -4.57
CA SER A 164 -32.54 43.45 -5.69
C SER A 164 -32.89 44.88 -5.28
N PHE A 165 -32.63 45.85 -6.16
CA PHE A 165 -32.98 47.25 -5.98
C PHE A 165 -34.41 47.53 -6.42
#